data_AF-A0A3B8YB90-F1
#
_entry.id   AF-A0A3B8YB90-F1
#
_cell.length_a   1.000
_cell.length_b   1.000
_cell.length_c   1.000
_cell.angle_alpha   90.00
_cell.angle_beta   90.00
_cell.angle_gamma   90.00
#
_symmetry.space_group_name_H-M   'P 1'
#
loop_
_entity.id
_entity.type
_entity.pdbx_description
1 polymer ?
#
loop_
_entity_poly.entity_id
_entity_poly.type
_entity_poly.pdbx_seq_one_letter_code
_entity_poly.pdbx_strand_id
1 'polypeptide(L)'
;MGIFAHVDAGKTTTTERILKLTGKIHKIGEVHEGAATTDFMEQEQERGITIQSAATSCFWKDYQLNIIDTPGHVDFTIEVYRSLKVLDGGIGVFCGSGGVEPQSETNWR
;
A
#
# COMPACT_ATOMS: atom_id res chain seq x y z
N MET A 1 -3.85 -2.18 -10.38
CA MET A 1 -3.93 -3.11 -9.24
C MET A 1 -3.82 -2.36 -7.92
N GLY A 2 -4.64 -2.68 -6.93
CA GLY A 2 -4.55 -2.09 -5.59
C GLY A 2 -3.83 -3.00 -4.61
N ILE A 3 -3.12 -2.43 -3.65
CA ILE A 3 -2.53 -3.15 -2.54
C ILE A 3 -3.29 -2.75 -1.27
N PHE A 4 -3.89 -3.74 -0.61
CA PHE A 4 -4.73 -3.53 0.57
C PHE A 4 -4.47 -4.59 1.64
N ALA A 5 -4.68 -4.21 2.90
CA ALA A 5 -4.36 -4.98 4.10
C ALA A 5 -4.81 -4.21 5.35
N HIS A 6 -4.82 -4.88 6.51
CA HIS A 6 -4.98 -4.22 7.81
C HIS A 6 -3.80 -3.27 8.15
N VAL A 7 -3.96 -2.44 9.19
CA VAL A 7 -2.90 -1.59 9.76
C VAL A 7 -1.67 -2.44 10.06
N ASP A 8 -0.48 -1.92 9.79
CA ASP A 8 0.82 -2.56 10.05
C ASP A 8 1.07 -3.92 9.37
N ALA A 9 0.25 -4.34 8.42
CA ALA A 9 0.47 -5.57 7.65
C ALA A 9 1.56 -5.44 6.54
N GLY A 10 2.19 -4.27 6.38
CA GLY A 10 3.30 -4.08 5.45
C GLY A 10 2.92 -3.77 4.00
N LYS A 11 1.75 -3.13 3.74
CA LYS A 11 1.34 -2.67 2.39
C LYS A 11 2.38 -1.77 1.75
N THR A 12 2.75 -0.69 2.44
CA THR A 12 3.67 0.33 1.97
C THR A 12 5.05 -0.25 1.70
N THR A 13 5.54 -1.11 2.58
CA THR A 13 6.78 -1.85 2.37
C THR A 13 6.72 -2.76 1.13
N THR A 14 5.56 -3.38 0.87
CA THR A 14 5.34 -4.20 -0.33
C THR A 14 5.34 -3.34 -1.59
N THR A 15 4.66 -2.20 -1.58
CA THR A 15 4.65 -1.22 -2.68
C THR A 15 6.07 -0.76 -3.02
N GLU A 16 6.82 -0.28 -2.03
CA GLU A 16 8.21 0.15 -2.18
C GLU A 16 9.09 -0.97 -2.75
N ARG A 17 8.88 -2.21 -2.32
CA ARG A 17 9.64 -3.35 -2.85
C ARG A 17 9.34 -3.62 -4.33
N ILE A 18 8.08 -3.54 -4.74
CA ILE A 18 7.69 -3.66 -6.15
C ILE A 18 8.36 -2.56 -6.99
N LEU A 19 8.33 -1.32 -6.50
CA LEU A 19 8.96 -0.19 -7.19
C LEU A 19 10.47 -0.37 -7.35
N LYS A 20 11.15 -0.93 -6.34
CA LYS A 20 12.59 -1.21 -6.44
C LYS A 20 12.88 -2.36 -7.42
N LEU A 21 12.11 -3.44 -7.35
CA LEU A 21 12.32 -4.60 -8.22
C LEU A 21 12.08 -4.27 -9.70
N THR A 22 11.15 -3.36 -9.96
CA THR A 22 10.89 -2.83 -11.32
C THR A 22 11.88 -1.75 -11.74
N GLY A 23 12.82 -1.35 -10.88
CA GLY A 23 13.82 -0.32 -11.15
C GLY A 23 13.27 1.11 -11.18
N LYS A 24 12.02 1.33 -10.74
CA LYS A 24 11.39 2.66 -10.68
C LYS A 24 12.01 3.54 -9.60
N ILE A 25 12.43 2.94 -8.49
CA ILE A 25 13.18 3.61 -7.40
C ILE A 25 14.54 2.94 -7.21
N HIS A 26 15.58 3.76 -7.00
CA HIS A 26 16.96 3.28 -6.85
C HIS A 26 17.37 3.07 -5.37
N LYS A 27 16.59 3.59 -4.42
CA LYS A 27 16.69 3.33 -2.97
C LYS A 27 15.32 2.94 -2.44
N ILE A 28 15.27 1.98 -1.51
CA ILE A 28 14.05 1.73 -0.70
C ILE A 28 14.12 2.74 0.43
N GLY A 29 13.08 3.57 0.61
CA GLY A 29 12.93 4.31 1.85
C GLY A 29 12.36 3.39 2.93
N GLU A 30 12.95 3.36 4.12
CA GLU A 30 12.26 2.74 5.25
C GLU A 30 11.09 3.62 5.67
N VAL A 31 9.89 3.02 5.77
CA VAL A 31 8.67 3.68 6.24
C VAL A 31 8.88 4.26 7.65
N HIS A 32 9.64 3.55 8.49
CA HIS A 32 9.99 3.98 9.85
C HIS A 32 10.93 5.19 9.90
N GLU A 33 11.65 5.51 8.81
CA GLU A 33 12.52 6.69 8.71
C GLU A 33 11.84 7.84 7.95
N GLY A 34 10.54 7.73 7.62
CA GLY A 34 9.81 8.74 6.85
C GLY A 34 10.31 8.91 5.41
N ALA A 35 11.08 7.95 4.88
CA ALA A 35 11.72 8.08 3.57
C ALA A 35 10.94 7.36 2.45
N ALA A 36 9.78 6.78 2.76
CA ALA A 36 8.96 6.06 1.78
C ALA A 36 8.50 7.02 0.67
N THR A 37 8.59 6.57 -0.58
CA THR A 37 8.25 7.38 -1.75
C THR A 37 6.73 7.56 -1.88
N THR A 38 5.93 6.80 -1.15
CA THR A 38 4.46 6.87 -1.20
C THR A 38 3.84 7.69 -0.06
N ASP A 39 4.53 7.83 1.09
CA ASP A 39 4.05 8.58 2.25
C ASP A 39 4.63 10.01 2.21
N PHE A 40 3.99 10.87 1.41
CA PHE A 40 4.45 12.25 1.18
C PHE A 40 4.03 13.23 2.26
N MET A 41 3.08 12.86 3.14
CA MET A 41 2.62 13.76 4.21
C MET A 41 3.47 13.59 5.46
N GLU A 42 3.90 14.70 6.06
CA GLU A 42 4.66 14.74 7.32
C GLU A 42 3.93 13.97 8.45
N GLN A 43 2.59 14.01 8.45
CA GLN A 43 1.75 13.27 9.40
C GLN A 43 1.75 11.75 9.21
N GLU A 44 1.94 11.27 7.97
CA GLU A 44 2.08 9.84 7.67
C GLU A 44 3.43 9.34 8.20
N GLN A 45 4.48 10.14 7.99
CA GLN A 45 5.84 9.84 8.44
C GLN A 45 5.95 9.87 9.97
N GLU A 46 5.34 10.85 10.64
CA GLU A 46 5.32 10.95 12.11
C GLU A 46 4.59 9.78 12.78
N ARG A 47 3.55 9.25 12.13
CA ARG A 47 2.68 8.22 12.72
C ARG A 47 2.96 6.81 12.21
N GLY A 48 3.77 6.66 11.15
CA GLY A 48 4.07 5.38 10.52
C GLY A 48 2.84 4.71 9.88
N ILE A 49 1.82 5.49 9.49
CA ILE A 49 0.58 4.99 8.87
C ILE A 49 0.34 5.68 7.53
N THR A 50 -0.21 4.94 6.57
CA THR A 50 -0.73 5.52 5.33
C THR A 50 -2.12 6.10 5.57
N ILE A 51 -2.27 7.41 5.33
CA ILE A 51 -3.48 8.21 5.51
C ILE A 51 -4.16 8.45 4.16
N GLN A 52 -3.39 8.74 3.11
CA GLN A 52 -3.89 8.99 1.77
C GLN A 52 -3.38 7.93 0.78
N SER A 53 -4.21 7.60 -0.19
CA SER A 53 -3.84 6.65 -1.24
C SER A 53 -2.78 7.24 -2.16
N ALA A 54 -1.71 6.47 -2.40
CA ALA A 54 -0.64 6.83 -3.32
C ALA A 54 -0.78 6.04 -4.63
N ALA A 55 -0.84 6.75 -5.76
CA ALA A 55 -0.88 6.14 -7.09
C ALA A 55 0.49 6.22 -7.77
N THR A 56 1.01 5.09 -8.22
CA THR A 56 2.30 5.00 -8.90
C THR A 56 2.23 4.03 -10.08
N SER A 57 3.17 4.15 -11.02
CA SER A 57 3.25 3.28 -12.18
C SER A 57 4.67 2.77 -12.40
N CYS A 58 4.76 1.48 -12.72
CA CYS A 58 6.01 0.81 -13.07
C CYS A 58 5.81 -0.17 -14.24
N PHE A 59 6.92 -0.61 -14.83
CA PHE A 59 6.92 -1.58 -15.92
C PHE A 59 7.57 -2.89 -15.46
N TRP A 60 6.98 -4.01 -15.83
CA TRP A 60 7.53 -5.34 -15.59
C TRP A 60 7.32 -6.23 -16.82
N LYS A 61 8.41 -6.65 -17.47
CA LYS A 61 8.38 -7.54 -18.65
C LYS A 61 7.40 -7.06 -19.73
N ASP A 62 7.50 -5.79 -20.14
CA ASP A 62 6.63 -5.11 -21.11
C ASP A 62 5.17 -4.91 -20.67
N TYR A 63 4.80 -5.27 -19.44
CA TYR A 63 3.51 -4.93 -18.85
C TYR A 63 3.61 -3.65 -18.01
N GLN A 64 2.65 -2.75 -18.17
CA GLN A 64 2.48 -1.59 -17.30
C GLN A 64 1.64 -1.98 -16.06
N LEU A 65 2.17 -1.72 -14.88
CA LEU A 65 1.50 -1.92 -13.61
C LEU A 65 1.20 -0.55 -13.01
N ASN A 66 -0.09 -0.26 -12.82
CA ASN A 66 -0.56 0.90 -12.06
C ASN A 66 -0.92 0.43 -10.66
N ILE A 67 -0.23 0.94 -9.64
CA ILE A 67 -0.37 0.54 -8.25
C ILE A 67 -1.06 1.66 -7.49
N ILE A 68 -2.10 1.30 -6.74
CA ILE A 68 -2.70 2.17 -5.74
C ILE A 68 -2.43 1.56 -4.37
N ASP A 69 -1.60 2.23 -3.58
CA ASP A 69 -1.42 1.90 -2.16
C ASP A 69 -2.56 2.54 -1.38
N THR A 70 -3.19 1.77 -0.48
CA THR A 70 -4.40 2.21 0.21
C THR A 70 -4.18 2.32 1.71
N PRO A 71 -4.89 3.24 2.39
CA PRO A 71 -4.83 3.36 3.85
C PRO A 71 -5.19 2.06 4.56
N GLY A 72 -4.48 1.75 5.66
CA GLY A 72 -4.77 0.57 6.49
C GLY A 72 -5.76 0.82 7.63
N HIS A 73 -5.88 2.08 8.06
CA HIS A 73 -6.62 2.46 9.26
C HIS A 73 -8.13 2.43 9.02
N VAL A 74 -8.88 1.98 10.03
CA VAL A 74 -10.36 1.90 9.99
C VAL A 74 -11.01 3.23 9.61
N ASP A 75 -10.42 4.33 10.06
CA ASP A 75 -10.94 5.69 9.82
C ASP A 75 -10.94 6.08 8.34
N PHE A 76 -10.15 5.40 7.50
CA PHE A 76 -10.01 5.70 6.07
C PHE A 76 -10.65 4.64 5.17
N THR A 77 -11.51 3.79 5.73
CA THR A 77 -12.21 2.71 5.01
C THR A 77 -12.96 3.21 3.77
N ILE A 78 -13.54 4.40 3.80
CA ILE A 78 -14.24 5.01 2.64
C ILE A 78 -13.29 5.19 1.45
N GLU A 79 -12.05 5.56 1.71
CA GLU A 79 -11.05 5.78 0.67
C GLU A 79 -10.59 4.46 0.05
N VAL A 80 -10.37 3.44 0.88
CA VAL A 80 -10.09 2.06 0.42
C VAL A 80 -11.16 1.60 -0.56
N TYR A 81 -12.44 1.73 -0.21
CA TYR A 81 -13.54 1.33 -1.11
C TYR A 81 -13.62 2.15 -2.40
N ARG A 82 -13.26 3.44 -2.38
CA ARG A 82 -13.20 4.26 -3.60
C ARG A 82 -12.06 3.78 -4.51
N SER A 83 -10.90 3.51 -3.94
CA SER A 83 -9.74 3.00 -4.65
C SER A 83 -10.02 1.62 -5.28
N LEU A 84 -10.68 0.71 -4.55
CA LEU A 84 -11.02 -0.62 -5.08
C LEU A 84 -11.94 -0.60 -6.31
N LYS A 85 -12.84 0.40 -6.42
CA LYS A 85 -13.78 0.49 -7.56
C LYS A 85 -13.14 0.83 -8.90
N VAL A 86 -11.94 1.42 -8.89
CA VAL A 86 -11.25 1.87 -10.11
C VAL A 86 -10.15 0.90 -10.55
N LEU A 87 -10.03 -0.25 -9.88
CA LEU A 87 -8.93 -1.19 -10.06
C LEU A 87 -9.39 -2.47 -10.77
N ASP A 88 -8.57 -2.94 -11.70
CA ASP A 88 -8.81 -4.21 -12.42
C ASP A 88 -8.57 -5.46 -11.54
N GLY A 89 -7.98 -5.28 -10.36
CA GLY A 89 -7.64 -6.36 -9.42
C GLY A 89 -6.87 -5.84 -8.22
N GLY A 90 -6.71 -6.67 -7.19
CA GLY A 90 -6.00 -6.27 -5.97
C GLY A 90 -5.23 -7.39 -5.29
N ILE A 91 -4.25 -6.99 -4.49
CA ILE A 91 -3.40 -7.83 -3.66
C ILE A 91 -3.78 -7.59 -2.20
N GLY A 92 -4.29 -8.63 -1.54
CA GLY A 92 -4.46 -8.66 -0.10
C GLY A 92 -3.15 -9.08 0.58
N VAL A 93 -2.55 -8.20 1.38
CA VAL A 93 -1.38 -8.51 2.21
C VAL A 93 -1.86 -8.91 3.61
N PHE A 94 -1.29 -9.98 4.17
CA PHE A 94 -1.64 -10.47 5.50
C PHE A 94 -0.38 -10.60 6.34
N CYS A 95 -0.47 -10.19 7.60
CA CYS A 95 0.64 -10.30 8.53
C CYS A 95 0.83 -11.76 8.94
N GLY A 96 2.04 -12.31 8.77
CA GLY A 96 2.34 -13.70 9.11
C GLY A 96 2.21 -14.02 10.61
N SER A 97 2.37 -13.03 11.48
CA SER A 97 2.19 -13.17 12.94
C SER A 97 0.76 -12.89 13.38
N GLY A 98 0.08 -11.91 12.77
CA GLY A 98 -1.30 -11.52 13.10
C GLY A 98 -2.39 -12.38 12.45
N GLY A 99 -2.05 -13.12 11.39
CA GLY A 99 -3.00 -13.95 10.66
C GLY A 99 -4.09 -13.13 9.95
N VAL A 100 -5.28 -13.70 9.84
CA VAL A 100 -6.46 -13.00 9.31
C VAL A 100 -7.09 -12.20 10.45
N GLU A 101 -6.89 -10.89 10.40
CA GLU A 101 -7.49 -9.98 11.38
C GLU A 101 -8.91 -9.56 10.94
N PRO A 102 -9.82 -9.18 11.86
CA PRO A 102 -11.22 -8.86 11.54
C PRO A 102 -11.40 -7.81 10.43
N GLN A 103 -10.47 -6.87 10.33
CA GLN A 103 -10.49 -5.86 9.28
C GLN A 103 -9.94 -6.37 7.94
N SER A 104 -9.09 -7.39 7.95
CA SER A 104 -8.66 -8.07 6.72
C SER A 104 -9.85 -8.76 6.04
N GLU A 105 -10.76 -9.37 6.82
CA GLU A 105 -12.03 -9.89 6.30
C GLU A 105 -12.94 -8.78 5.75
N THR A 106 -12.96 -7.62 6.43
CA THR A 106 -13.79 -6.47 6.03
C THR A 106 -13.32 -5.86 4.70
N ASN A 107 -12.02 -5.83 4.44
CA ASN A 107 -11.46 -5.33 3.18
C ASN A 107 -11.57 -6.32 2.02
N TRP A 108 -11.73 -7.63 2.31
CA TRP A 108 -11.79 -8.68 1.29
C TRP A 108 -13.22 -8.98 0.80
N ARG A 109 -14.24 -8.69 1.60
CA ARG A 109 -15.67 -8.85 1.23
C ARG A 109 -16.15 -7.76 0.28
#